data_AF-A0A2N2J134-F1
#
_entry.id   AF-A0A2N2J134-F1
#
_cell.length_a   1.000
_cell.length_b   1.000
_cell.length_c   1.000
_cell.angle_alpha   90.00
_cell.angle_beta   90.00
_cell.angle_gamma   90.00
#
_symmetry.space_group_name_H-M   'P 1'
#
loop_
_entity.id
_entity.type
_entity.pdbx_description
1 polymer ?
#
loop_
_entity_poly.entity_id
_entity_poly.type
_entity_poly.pdbx_seq_one_letter_code
_entity_poly.pdbx_strand_id
1 'polypeptide(L)'
;MRKSKKGNPVSVTGIICRCSGFTLIELTIALVVMGIIVTLAFSFYKDSISKAKITVAQSVLVNVKKTLAIYNMDKGNYPASIDFTSCLDEKDHPVFGPELCAQLKEDVLTENYSGNASSFELKARAKDTQKTLITLTQDNITIQGH
;
A
#
# COMPACT_ATOMS: atom_id res chain seq x y z
N MET A 1 61.48 67.59 -7.51
CA MET A 1 60.30 67.78 -6.64
C MET A 1 59.18 66.82 -7.06
N ARG A 2 58.83 65.84 -6.21
CA ARG A 2 57.68 64.95 -6.39
C ARG A 2 56.44 65.60 -5.77
N LYS A 3 55.38 65.88 -6.54
CA LYS A 3 54.08 66.27 -5.96
C LYS A 3 53.25 65.04 -5.64
N SER A 4 52.97 64.88 -4.35
CA SER A 4 52.07 63.90 -3.75
C SER A 4 50.63 64.17 -4.20
N LYS A 5 49.98 63.18 -4.83
CA LYS A 5 48.53 63.20 -5.08
C LYS A 5 47.81 62.67 -3.83
N LYS A 6 47.03 63.56 -3.21
CA LYS A 6 46.07 63.27 -2.13
C LYS A 6 45.00 62.30 -2.65
N GLY A 7 44.86 61.14 -2.03
CA GLY A 7 43.78 60.19 -2.30
C GLY A 7 42.46 60.72 -1.73
N ASN A 8 41.38 60.57 -2.51
CA ASN A 8 40.02 60.86 -2.06
C ASN A 8 39.52 59.74 -1.12
N PRO A 9 38.78 60.05 -0.05
CA PRO A 9 38.17 59.02 0.77
C PRO A 9 37.01 58.37 0.00
N VAL A 10 37.11 57.06 -0.23
CA VAL A 10 36.00 56.26 -0.74
C VAL A 10 35.04 56.03 0.42
N SER A 11 33.91 56.75 0.43
CA SER A 11 32.81 56.45 1.37
C SER A 11 32.15 55.14 0.97
N VAL A 12 32.51 54.08 1.68
CA VAL A 12 31.84 52.78 1.59
C VAL A 12 30.51 52.92 2.32
N THR A 13 29.44 53.25 1.60
CA THR A 13 28.08 53.20 2.12
C THR A 13 27.71 51.73 2.32
N GLY A 14 27.85 51.24 3.55
CA GLY A 14 27.41 49.91 3.93
C GLY A 14 25.90 49.78 3.75
N ILE A 15 25.46 48.82 2.94
CA ILE A 15 24.08 48.37 2.91
C ILE A 15 23.85 47.64 4.24
N ILE A 16 23.20 48.30 5.20
CA ILE A 16 22.78 47.65 6.45
C ILE A 16 21.59 46.76 6.10
N CYS A 17 21.85 45.50 5.75
CA CYS A 17 20.81 44.50 5.64
C CYS A 17 20.29 44.21 7.06
N ARG A 18 19.10 44.70 7.40
CA ARG A 18 18.41 44.32 8.63
C ARG A 18 18.00 42.85 8.50
N CYS A 19 18.83 41.94 9.02
CA CYS A 19 18.39 40.58 9.29
C CYS A 19 17.37 40.63 10.44
N SER A 20 16.09 40.76 10.09
CA SER A 20 15.01 40.54 11.04
C SER A 20 15.00 39.05 11.38
N GLY A 21 15.32 38.72 12.63
CA GLY A 21 15.25 37.35 13.15
C GLY A 21 13.81 36.92 13.42
N PHE A 22 13.55 35.62 13.32
CA PHE A 22 12.30 35.01 13.74
C PHE A 22 12.10 35.15 15.25
N THR A 23 10.87 35.38 15.68
CA THR A 23 10.52 35.39 17.10
C THR A 23 10.27 33.97 17.59
N LEU A 24 10.57 33.66 18.87
CA LEU A 24 10.26 32.35 19.45
C LEU A 24 8.78 32.01 19.36
N ILE A 25 7.92 33.01 19.46
CA ILE A 25 6.46 32.83 19.38
C ILE A 25 6.02 32.40 17.97
N GLU A 26 6.67 32.89 16.91
CA GLU A 26 6.35 32.56 15.52
C GLU A 26 6.64 31.08 15.21
N LEU A 27 7.80 30.59 15.67
CA LEU A 27 8.13 29.17 15.55
C LEU A 27 7.21 28.30 16.40
N THR A 28 6.84 28.76 17.59
CA THR A 28 5.96 28.00 18.50
C THR A 28 4.56 27.84 17.91
N ILE A 29 3.98 28.91 17.38
CA ILE A 29 2.66 28.84 16.72
C ILE A 29 2.72 27.94 15.48
N ALA A 30 3.80 28.02 14.69
CA ALA A 30 3.97 27.15 13.53
C ALA A 30 3.99 25.66 13.93
N LEU A 31 4.71 25.29 14.99
CA LEU A 31 4.75 23.91 15.50
C LEU A 31 3.39 23.44 16.03
N VAL A 32 2.65 24.32 16.71
CA VAL A 32 1.28 24.02 17.19
C VAL A 32 0.35 23.72 16.02
N VAL A 33 0.36 24.57 14.98
CA VAL A 33 -0.47 24.35 13.79
C VAL A 33 -0.05 23.07 13.04
N MET A 34 1.26 22.82 12.89
CA MET A 34 1.75 21.58 12.29
C MET A 34 1.31 20.33 13.07
N GLY A 35 1.34 20.37 14.41
CA GLY A 35 0.89 19.25 15.25
C GLY A 35 -0.59 18.91 15.07
N ILE A 36 -1.45 19.92 14.93
CA ILE A 36 -2.89 19.73 14.68
C ILE A 36 -3.09 19.08 13.31
N ILE A 37 -2.42 19.57 12.27
CA ILE A 37 -2.55 19.04 10.90
C ILE A 37 -2.04 17.60 10.80
N VAL A 38 -0.89 17.29 11.39
CA VAL A 38 -0.30 15.94 11.34
C VAL A 38 -1.26 14.89 11.94
N THR A 39 -1.94 15.23 13.03
CA THR A 39 -2.90 14.32 13.68
C THR A 39 -4.07 13.96 12.74
N LEU A 40 -4.61 14.96 12.04
CA LEU A 40 -5.69 14.75 11.06
C LEU A 40 -5.19 13.98 9.83
N ALA A 41 -4.02 14.38 9.31
CA ALA A 41 -3.40 13.77 8.14
C ALA A 41 -3.11 12.28 8.35
N PHE A 42 -2.71 11.88 9.55
CA PHE A 42 -2.41 10.48 9.87
C PHE A 42 -3.63 9.56 9.73
N SER A 43 -4.80 9.99 10.20
CA SER A 43 -6.04 9.20 10.09
C SER A 43 -6.47 9.05 8.62
N PHE A 44 -6.43 10.15 7.87
CA PHE A 44 -6.79 10.16 6.46
C PHE A 44 -5.87 9.28 5.60
N TYR A 45 -4.55 9.34 5.87
CA TYR A 45 -3.58 8.54 5.14
C TYR A 45 -3.75 7.03 5.37
N LYS A 46 -4.10 6.62 6.60
CA LYS A 46 -4.37 5.20 6.92
C LYS A 46 -5.53 4.63 6.11
N ASP A 47 -6.63 5.38 5.97
CA ASP A 47 -7.80 4.95 5.18
C ASP A 47 -7.47 4.82 3.68
N SER A 48 -6.64 5.73 3.15
CA SER A 48 -6.19 5.65 1.76
C SER A 48 -5.33 4.42 1.49
N ILE A 49 -4.40 4.09 2.40
CA ILE A 49 -3.60 2.85 2.31
C ILE A 49 -4.49 1.61 2.44
N SER A 50 -5.48 1.65 3.33
CA SER A 50 -6.43 0.57 3.54
C SER A 50 -7.13 0.19 2.24
N LYS A 51 -7.71 1.18 1.55
CA LYS A 51 -8.38 1.00 0.26
C LYS A 51 -7.42 0.44 -0.80
N ALA A 52 -6.20 0.98 -0.89
CA ALA A 52 -5.20 0.51 -1.84
C ALA A 52 -4.88 -0.98 -1.63
N LYS A 53 -4.69 -1.42 -0.38
CA LYS A 53 -4.44 -2.83 -0.05
C LYS A 53 -5.61 -3.73 -0.43
N ILE A 54 -6.85 -3.27 -0.22
CA ILE A 54 -8.05 -4.02 -0.63
C ILE A 54 -8.08 -4.17 -2.15
N THR A 55 -7.78 -3.11 -2.91
CA THR A 55 -7.72 -3.17 -4.38
C THR A 55 -6.64 -4.13 -4.88
N VAL A 56 -5.45 -4.13 -4.26
CA VAL A 56 -4.38 -5.09 -4.58
C VAL A 56 -4.84 -6.52 -4.31
N ALA A 57 -5.39 -6.78 -3.13
CA ALA A 57 -5.91 -8.10 -2.78
C ALA A 57 -7.00 -8.58 -3.75
N GLN A 58 -7.91 -7.69 -4.17
CA GLN A 58 -8.92 -8.00 -5.18
C GLN A 58 -8.28 -8.38 -6.52
N SER A 59 -7.27 -7.63 -6.97
CA SER A 59 -6.58 -7.95 -8.23
C SER A 59 -5.89 -9.32 -8.18
N VAL A 60 -5.27 -9.66 -7.04
CA VAL A 60 -4.67 -10.99 -6.83
C VAL A 60 -5.75 -12.08 -6.85
N LEU A 61 -6.90 -11.86 -6.21
CA LEU A 61 -8.01 -12.82 -6.19
C LEU A 61 -8.65 -13.02 -7.58
N VAL A 62 -8.71 -11.98 -8.42
CA VAL A 62 -9.13 -12.12 -9.82
C VAL A 62 -8.18 -13.03 -10.59
N ASN A 63 -6.87 -12.90 -10.37
CA ASN A 63 -5.88 -13.79 -10.98
C ASN A 63 -6.03 -15.23 -10.47
N VAL A 64 -6.24 -15.42 -9.16
CA VAL A 64 -6.54 -16.74 -8.56
C VAL A 64 -7.76 -17.38 -9.21
N LYS A 65 -8.86 -16.64 -9.38
CA LYS A 65 -10.07 -17.11 -10.06
C LYS A 65 -9.76 -17.61 -11.47
N LYS A 66 -9.00 -16.83 -12.24
CA LYS A 66 -8.62 -17.19 -13.61
C LYS A 66 -7.77 -18.46 -13.64
N THR A 67 -6.81 -18.59 -12.74
CA THR A 67 -5.96 -19.78 -12.67
C THR A 67 -6.75 -21.01 -12.23
N LEU A 68 -7.69 -20.88 -11.28
CA LEU A 68 -8.58 -21.97 -10.90
C LEU A 68 -9.48 -22.43 -12.05
N ALA A 69 -9.98 -21.48 -12.86
CA ALA A 69 -10.75 -21.82 -14.06
C ALA A 69 -9.90 -22.63 -15.06
N ILE A 70 -8.63 -22.24 -15.28
CA ILE A 70 -7.69 -22.99 -16.11
C ILE A 70 -7.44 -24.38 -15.51
N TYR A 71 -7.17 -24.48 -14.21
CA TYR A 71 -7.00 -25.75 -13.52
C TYR A 71 -8.18 -26.71 -13.74
N ASN A 72 -9.41 -26.19 -13.64
CA ASN A 72 -10.62 -26.97 -13.90
C ASN A 72 -10.73 -27.39 -15.39
N MET A 73 -10.27 -26.57 -16.33
CA MET A 73 -10.22 -26.96 -17.75
C MET A 73 -9.20 -28.07 -18.01
N ASP A 74 -8.06 -28.07 -17.33
CA ASP A 74 -6.99 -29.08 -17.48
C ASP A 74 -7.30 -30.40 -16.75
N LYS A 75 -7.89 -30.32 -15.54
CA LYS A 75 -8.10 -31.49 -14.66
C LYS A 75 -9.55 -31.95 -14.59
N GLY A 76 -10.49 -31.16 -15.10
CA GLY A 76 -11.92 -31.44 -15.12
C GLY A 76 -12.65 -31.18 -13.79
N ASN A 77 -11.93 -30.86 -12.71
CA ASN A 77 -12.50 -30.49 -11.41
C ASN A 77 -11.62 -29.42 -10.72
N TYR A 78 -12.22 -28.60 -9.85
CA TYR A 78 -11.44 -27.79 -8.90
C TYR A 78 -10.82 -28.67 -7.80
N PRO A 79 -9.67 -28.26 -7.22
CA PRO A 79 -9.07 -28.99 -6.11
C PRO A 79 -10.00 -28.94 -4.89
N ALA A 80 -10.06 -30.02 -4.10
CA ALA A 80 -10.91 -30.01 -2.90
C ALA A 80 -10.30 -29.16 -1.78
N SER A 81 -8.97 -29.16 -1.72
CA SER A 81 -8.17 -28.35 -0.80
C SER A 81 -6.94 -27.79 -1.50
N ILE A 82 -6.48 -26.61 -1.04
CA ILE A 82 -5.25 -25.98 -1.53
C ILE A 82 -4.42 -25.60 -0.30
N ASP A 83 -3.15 -25.98 -0.32
CA ASP A 83 -2.16 -25.43 0.60
C ASP A 83 -1.68 -24.09 0.04
N PHE A 84 -1.96 -22.99 0.73
CA PHE A 84 -1.55 -21.64 0.28
C PHE A 84 -0.08 -21.29 0.60
N THR A 85 0.64 -22.16 1.31
CA THR A 85 2.06 -21.99 1.61
C THR A 85 2.92 -22.53 0.48
N SER A 86 2.54 -23.69 -0.06
CA SER A 86 3.22 -24.36 -1.19
C SER A 86 2.47 -24.20 -2.52
N CYS A 87 1.23 -23.74 -2.50
CA CYS A 87 0.34 -23.60 -3.66
C CYS A 87 0.04 -24.91 -4.39
N LEU A 88 0.02 -26.01 -3.64
CA LEU A 88 -0.27 -27.36 -4.11
C LEU A 88 -1.69 -27.80 -3.76
N ASP A 89 -2.25 -28.71 -4.56
CA ASP A 89 -3.51 -29.41 -4.24
C ASP A 89 -3.26 -30.62 -3.31
N GLU A 90 -4.34 -31.34 -2.98
CA GLU A 90 -4.28 -32.60 -2.22
C GLU A 90 -3.43 -33.73 -2.83
N LYS A 91 -3.01 -33.59 -4.10
CA LYS A 91 -2.23 -34.58 -4.86
C LYS A 91 -0.85 -34.03 -5.25
N ASP A 92 -0.39 -32.97 -4.58
CA ASP A 92 0.91 -32.32 -4.82
C ASP A 92 1.06 -31.74 -6.25
N HIS A 93 -0.04 -31.42 -6.92
CA HIS A 93 -0.01 -30.69 -8.19
C HIS A 93 -0.02 -29.17 -7.96
N PRO A 94 0.77 -28.41 -8.74
CA PRO A 94 0.76 -26.95 -8.64
C PRO A 94 -0.58 -26.40 -9.16
N VAL A 95 -1.30 -25.71 -8.27
CA VAL A 95 -2.56 -25.04 -8.62
C VAL A 95 -2.28 -23.63 -9.14
N PHE A 96 -1.28 -22.96 -8.56
CA PHE A 96 -0.88 -21.60 -8.94
C PHE A 96 0.56 -21.56 -9.47
N GLY A 97 0.80 -20.63 -10.39
CA GLY A 97 2.17 -20.31 -10.81
C GLY A 97 2.99 -19.71 -9.65
N PRO A 98 4.33 -19.81 -9.69
CA PRO A 98 5.19 -19.39 -8.58
C PRO A 98 5.06 -17.90 -8.24
N GLU A 99 4.82 -17.04 -9.24
CA GLU A 99 4.64 -15.60 -9.05
C GLU A 99 3.34 -15.28 -8.29
N LEU A 100 2.23 -15.88 -8.72
CA LEU A 100 0.92 -15.69 -8.08
C LEU A 100 0.92 -16.26 -6.66
N CYS A 101 1.62 -17.38 -6.43
CA CYS A 101 1.77 -17.97 -5.11
C CYS A 101 2.48 -17.01 -4.13
N ALA A 102 3.56 -16.37 -4.58
CA ALA A 102 4.28 -15.39 -3.78
C ALA A 102 3.41 -14.16 -3.47
N GLN A 103 2.70 -13.63 -4.47
CA GLN A 103 1.76 -12.51 -4.31
C GLN A 103 0.65 -12.83 -3.30
N LEU A 104 0.10 -14.04 -3.37
CA LEU A 104 -0.99 -14.44 -2.49
C LEU A 104 -0.56 -14.49 -1.02
N LYS A 105 0.68 -14.94 -0.74
CA LYS A 105 1.26 -14.97 0.60
C LYS A 105 1.59 -13.56 1.13
N GLU A 106 1.99 -12.66 0.24
CA GLU A 106 2.37 -11.30 0.60
C GLU A 106 1.15 -10.38 0.79
N ASP A 107 0.16 -10.43 -0.08
CA ASP A 107 -0.90 -9.42 -0.12
C ASP A 107 -2.20 -9.86 0.56
N VAL A 108 -2.38 -11.17 0.78
CA VAL A 108 -3.64 -11.75 1.25
C VAL A 108 -3.41 -12.67 2.44
N LEU A 109 -4.35 -12.66 3.38
CA LEU A 109 -4.44 -13.62 4.48
C LEU A 109 -5.50 -14.65 4.14
N THR A 110 -5.10 -15.75 3.52
CA THR A 110 -6.04 -16.82 3.20
C THR A 110 -6.54 -17.52 4.46
N GLU A 111 -7.84 -17.69 4.60
CA GLU A 111 -8.44 -18.37 5.76
C GLU A 111 -8.90 -19.76 5.41
N ASN A 112 -9.80 -19.86 4.42
CA ASN A 112 -10.45 -21.12 4.12
C ASN A 112 -10.66 -21.25 2.61
N TYR A 113 -10.35 -22.43 2.09
CA TYR A 113 -10.65 -22.81 0.72
C TYR A 113 -11.39 -24.13 0.73
N SER A 114 -12.45 -24.21 -0.06
CA SER A 114 -13.19 -25.45 -0.28
C SER A 114 -13.66 -25.46 -1.73
N GLY A 115 -13.27 -26.49 -2.47
CA GLY A 115 -13.66 -26.71 -3.86
C GLY A 115 -14.42 -28.02 -4.04
N ASN A 116 -15.29 -28.06 -5.05
CA ASN A 116 -15.90 -29.27 -5.57
C ASN A 116 -15.83 -29.25 -7.11
N ALA A 117 -16.44 -30.22 -7.79
CA ALA A 117 -16.40 -30.30 -9.26
C ALA A 117 -17.00 -29.06 -9.98
N SER A 118 -17.96 -28.37 -9.37
CA SER A 118 -18.79 -27.36 -10.03
C SER A 118 -18.71 -25.96 -9.41
N SER A 119 -18.14 -25.83 -8.22
CA SER A 119 -18.01 -24.57 -7.49
C SER A 119 -16.82 -24.59 -6.53
N PHE A 120 -16.29 -23.42 -6.24
CA PHE A 120 -15.30 -23.21 -5.19
C PHE A 120 -15.66 -21.97 -4.36
N GLU A 121 -15.28 -22.01 -3.09
CA GLU A 121 -15.33 -20.87 -2.18
C GLU A 121 -13.92 -20.65 -1.60
N LEU A 122 -13.39 -19.45 -1.82
CA LEU A 122 -12.16 -18.98 -1.20
C LEU A 122 -12.47 -17.78 -0.31
N LYS A 123 -12.26 -17.94 1.00
CA LYS A 123 -12.34 -16.88 1.99
C LYS A 123 -10.94 -16.40 2.31
N ALA A 124 -10.68 -15.14 2.01
CA ALA A 124 -9.38 -14.52 2.21
C ALA A 124 -9.55 -13.10 2.73
N ARG A 125 -8.67 -12.66 3.63
CA ARG A 125 -8.70 -11.29 4.18
C ARG A 125 -7.62 -10.43 3.57
N ALA A 126 -7.92 -9.18 3.25
CA ALA A 126 -6.90 -8.21 2.89
C ALA A 126 -6.02 -7.91 4.13
N LYS A 127 -4.72 -7.64 3.94
CA LYS A 127 -3.79 -7.17 5.02
C LYS A 127 -4.02 -5.70 5.41
N ASP A 128 -5.29 -5.29 5.39
CA ASP A 128 -5.74 -4.01 5.86
C ASP A 128 -5.81 -3.95 7.41
N THR A 129 -5.86 -2.74 7.96
CA THR A 129 -6.15 -2.41 9.36
C THR A 129 -7.39 -3.13 9.89
N GLN A 130 -8.45 -3.27 9.10
CA GLN A 130 -9.70 -3.95 9.48
C GLN A 130 -9.74 -5.44 9.11
N LYS A 131 -8.69 -5.96 8.44
CA LYS A 131 -8.65 -7.34 7.91
C LYS A 131 -9.92 -7.71 7.15
N THR A 132 -10.33 -6.86 6.22
CA THR A 132 -11.57 -7.03 5.43
C THR A 132 -11.64 -8.40 4.77
N LEU A 133 -12.75 -9.12 5.01
CA LEU A 133 -13.02 -10.42 4.43
C LEU A 133 -13.45 -10.27 2.98
N ILE A 134 -12.81 -11.01 2.09
CA ILE A 134 -13.14 -11.11 0.68
C ILE A 134 -13.48 -12.57 0.42
N THR A 135 -14.71 -12.81 0.00
CA THR A 135 -15.20 -14.13 -0.38
C THR A 135 -15.23 -14.20 -1.89
N LEU A 136 -14.42 -15.10 -2.44
CA LEU A 136 -14.37 -15.39 -3.85
C LEU A 136 -15.18 -16.66 -4.12
N THR A 137 -16.21 -16.52 -4.95
CA THR A 137 -17.01 -17.63 -5.48
C THR A 137 -16.81 -17.73 -6.99
N GLN A 138 -17.18 -18.86 -7.58
CA GLN A 138 -17.05 -19.11 -9.03
C GLN A 138 -17.65 -17.98 -9.87
N ASP A 139 -18.83 -17.49 -9.50
CA ASP A 139 -19.56 -16.50 -10.31
C ASP A 139 -19.26 -15.07 -9.85
N ASN A 140 -19.01 -14.83 -8.56
CA ASN A 140 -18.92 -13.49 -7.99
C ASN A 140 -17.77 -13.31 -6.98
N ILE A 141 -17.25 -12.09 -6.91
CA ILE A 141 -16.36 -11.64 -5.83
C ILE A 141 -17.21 -10.79 -4.89
N THR A 142 -17.41 -11.24 -3.65
CA THR A 142 -18.13 -10.48 -2.63
C THR A 142 -17.15 -9.99 -1.57
N ILE A 143 -17.21 -8.70 -1.27
CA ILE A 143 -16.40 -8.09 -0.23
C ILE A 143 -17.30 -7.93 0.99
N GLN A 144 -16.95 -8.57 2.09
CA GLN A 144 -17.60 -8.39 3.38
C GLN A 144 -16.65 -7.62 4.30
N GLY A 145 -16.68 -6.30 4.15
CA GLY A 145 -16.03 -5.33 5.02
C GLY A 145 -16.83 -4.04 4.97
N HIS A 146 -17.07 -3.48 6.15
CA HIS A 146 -17.98 -2.36 6.41
C HIS A 146 -17.68 -1.12 5.54
#